data_AF-A0A2W4VUE5-F1
#
_entry.id   AF-A0A2W4VUE5-F1
#
_cell.length_a   1.000
_cell.length_b   1.000
_cell.length_c   1.000
_cell.angle_alpha   90.00
_cell.angle_beta   90.00
_cell.angle_gamma   90.00
#
_symmetry.space_group_name_H-M   'P 1'
#
loop_
_entity.id
_entity.type
_entity.pdbx_description
1 polymer ?
#
loop_
_entity_poly.entity_id
_entity_poly.type
_entity_poly.pdbx_seq_one_letter_code
_entity_poly.pdbx_strand_id
1 'polypeptide(L)'
;MSDFFDDLQKQARSLLWPSQFFAWQTLLLLSLFSLLIAALLEAPDDSLAVNTLTTLSWIFLTCAVWWALSKNENEIKVADYSISAWVTGAVLSTFLFVAREEPHWRWGICSWPLLSTTIKALPHFVTWELEPHWPKKKDRPMLVMTLLINLILTSWIVFYFRVQDWVENYPSLLANDFSNSAFVTDFRGNDPEQRPETQGGRLLDSTADAIYNELNNQPWYQTERWLYTRQDRLEAISQDMVKTFSAPEEQVFWRMQVPDLKRLSDEGYLLTLRANWVGPVAGAQQLQLEKTCKILPVDKVRPVPVKKDEEPPVSKSTEVRCEEKSPEARWNEIKKKVRSDE
;
A
#
# COMPACT_ATOMS: atom_id res chain seq x y z
N MET A 1 -19.06 28.64 -23.98
CA MET A 1 -19.44 28.05 -22.68
C MET A 1 -20.94 27.98 -22.51
N SER A 2 -21.71 29.05 -22.79
CA SER A 2 -23.19 29.04 -22.81
C SER A 2 -23.78 27.93 -23.68
N ASP A 3 -23.27 27.75 -24.90
CA ASP A 3 -23.84 26.79 -25.85
C ASP A 3 -23.66 25.33 -25.39
N PHE A 4 -22.58 25.04 -24.66
CA PHE A 4 -22.35 23.72 -24.06
C PHE A 4 -23.33 23.45 -22.91
N PHE A 5 -23.66 24.49 -22.11
CA PHE A 5 -24.68 24.38 -21.07
C PHE A 5 -26.09 24.24 -21.65
N ASP A 6 -26.41 24.95 -22.73
CA ASP A 6 -27.70 24.83 -23.40
C ASP A 6 -27.87 23.45 -24.06
N ASP A 7 -26.81 22.87 -24.62
CA ASP A 7 -26.85 21.54 -25.23
C ASP A 7 -26.93 20.44 -24.16
N LEU A 8 -26.20 20.57 -23.05
CA LEU A 8 -26.34 19.72 -21.88
C LEU A 8 -27.74 19.84 -21.26
N GLN A 9 -28.31 21.04 -21.19
CA GLN A 9 -29.64 21.26 -20.65
C GLN A 9 -30.70 20.64 -21.56
N LYS A 10 -30.57 20.73 -22.88
CA LYS A 10 -31.49 20.10 -23.84
C LYS A 10 -31.39 18.57 -23.81
N GLN A 11 -30.17 18.02 -23.74
CA GLN A 11 -29.96 16.57 -23.59
C GLN A 11 -30.45 16.06 -22.24
N ALA A 12 -30.19 16.80 -21.15
CA ALA A 12 -30.71 16.46 -19.83
C ALA A 12 -32.25 16.49 -19.82
N ARG A 13 -32.85 17.51 -20.45
CA ARG A 13 -34.31 17.65 -20.51
C ARG A 13 -34.96 16.55 -21.35
N SER A 14 -34.37 16.15 -22.47
CA SER A 14 -34.89 15.02 -23.26
C SER A 14 -34.66 13.66 -22.59
N LEU A 15 -33.61 13.51 -21.78
CA LEU A 15 -33.32 12.30 -21.01
C LEU A 15 -34.20 12.17 -19.75
N LEU A 16 -34.48 13.28 -19.06
CA LEU A 16 -35.19 13.31 -17.77
C LEU A 16 -36.71 13.44 -17.88
N TRP A 17 -37.26 13.99 -18.98
CA TRP A 17 -38.72 14.12 -19.10
C TRP A 17 -39.37 12.81 -19.54
N PRO A 18 -40.29 12.24 -18.73
CA PRO A 18 -40.95 11.00 -19.08
C PRO A 18 -41.88 11.16 -20.28
N SER A 19 -41.75 10.29 -21.27
CA SER A 19 -42.75 10.18 -22.35
C SER A 19 -44.02 9.45 -21.89
N GLN A 20 -43.95 8.69 -20.78
CA GLN A 20 -45.04 7.92 -20.17
C GLN A 20 -44.91 7.88 -18.63
N PHE A 21 -46.03 7.83 -17.90
CA PHE A 21 -46.06 7.79 -16.42
C PHE A 21 -45.37 6.55 -15.80
N PHE A 22 -45.30 5.43 -16.53
CA PHE A 22 -44.57 4.22 -16.14
C PHE A 22 -43.29 4.07 -16.98
N ALA A 23 -42.29 4.90 -16.70
CA ALA A 23 -40.99 4.87 -17.34
C ALA A 23 -39.85 4.83 -16.32
N TRP A 24 -38.69 4.27 -16.69
CA TRP A 24 -37.48 4.28 -15.84
C TRP A 24 -37.08 5.70 -15.39
N GLN A 25 -37.46 6.72 -16.18
CA GLN A 25 -37.25 8.13 -15.90
C GLN A 25 -37.96 8.59 -14.62
N THR A 26 -39.14 8.02 -14.28
CA THR A 26 -39.85 8.37 -13.05
C THR A 26 -39.15 7.83 -11.82
N LEU A 27 -38.59 6.61 -11.88
CA LEU A 27 -37.77 6.04 -10.81
C LEU A 27 -36.48 6.84 -10.59
N LEU A 28 -35.83 7.27 -11.67
CA LEU A 28 -34.63 8.12 -11.59
C LEU A 28 -34.98 9.46 -10.92
N LEU A 29 -36.07 10.10 -11.35
CA LEU A 29 -36.50 11.38 -10.79
C LEU A 29 -36.91 11.25 -9.32
N LEU A 30 -37.50 10.11 -8.94
CA LEU A 30 -37.88 9.82 -7.56
C LEU A 30 -36.67 9.52 -6.66
N SER A 31 -35.64 8.87 -7.21
CA SER A 31 -34.32 8.76 -6.55
C SER A 31 -33.71 10.15 -6.30
N LEU A 32 -33.62 10.97 -7.36
CA LEU A 32 -33.02 12.29 -7.27
C LEU A 32 -33.79 13.20 -6.32
N PHE A 33 -35.12 13.12 -6.34
CA PHE A 33 -35.99 13.81 -5.38
C PHE A 33 -35.74 13.34 -3.95
N SER A 34 -35.68 12.04 -3.70
CA SER A 34 -35.41 11.48 -2.36
C SER A 34 -34.04 11.90 -1.83
N LEU A 35 -33.01 11.93 -2.68
CA LEU A 35 -31.68 12.40 -2.35
C LEU A 35 -31.64 13.92 -2.07
N LEU A 36 -32.36 14.70 -2.88
CA LEU A 36 -32.45 16.15 -2.73
C LEU A 36 -33.17 16.53 -1.42
N ILE A 37 -34.23 15.81 -1.06
CA ILE A 37 -34.90 15.98 0.22
C ILE A 37 -33.96 15.59 1.37
N ALA A 38 -33.27 14.44 1.27
CA ALA A 38 -32.30 14.04 2.27
C ALA A 38 -31.19 15.09 2.49
N ALA A 39 -30.72 15.74 1.42
CA ALA A 39 -29.70 16.80 1.49
C ALA A 39 -30.22 18.15 2.01
N LEU A 40 -31.50 18.47 1.79
CA LEU A 40 -32.14 19.69 2.28
C LEU A 40 -32.54 19.61 3.75
N LEU A 41 -32.71 18.41 4.29
CA LEU A 41 -32.86 18.22 5.73
C LEU A 41 -31.49 18.48 6.37
N GLU A 42 -31.27 19.69 6.89
CA GLU A 42 -30.19 20.05 7.82
C GLU A 42 -30.37 19.30 9.16
N ALA A 43 -30.43 17.98 9.12
CA ALA A 43 -30.52 17.11 10.27
C ALA A 43 -29.13 16.52 10.55
N PRO A 44 -28.78 16.25 11.82
CA PRO A 44 -27.53 15.55 12.14
C PRO A 44 -27.49 14.20 11.39
N ASP A 45 -26.28 13.84 10.93
CA ASP A 45 -26.01 12.71 10.01
C ASP A 45 -26.60 11.35 10.47
N ASP A 46 -26.92 11.20 11.76
CA ASP A 46 -27.50 9.99 12.37
C ASP A 46 -29.04 9.91 12.36
N SER A 47 -29.74 10.86 11.73
CA SER A 47 -31.20 10.81 11.72
C SER A 47 -31.72 9.64 10.87
N LEU A 48 -32.56 8.78 11.46
CA LEU A 48 -33.18 7.64 10.75
C LEU A 48 -33.93 8.08 9.48
N ALA A 49 -34.46 9.30 9.45
CA ALA A 49 -35.13 9.87 8.28
C ALA A 49 -34.15 10.08 7.10
N VAL A 50 -32.97 10.66 7.34
CA VAL A 50 -31.95 10.87 6.29
C VAL A 50 -31.41 9.54 5.79
N ASN A 51 -31.16 8.57 6.69
CA ASN A 51 -30.67 7.25 6.29
C ASN A 51 -31.70 6.47 5.44
N THR A 52 -32.98 6.50 5.83
CA THR A 52 -34.05 5.83 5.07
C THR A 52 -34.28 6.50 3.71
N LEU A 53 -34.29 7.84 3.62
CA LEU A 53 -34.42 8.57 2.37
C LEU A 53 -33.23 8.35 1.43
N THR A 54 -32.01 8.30 1.98
CA THR A 54 -30.80 7.98 1.22
C THR A 54 -30.84 6.55 0.70
N THR A 55 -31.21 5.58 1.56
CA THR A 55 -31.37 4.18 1.16
C THR A 55 -32.42 4.01 0.06
N LEU A 56 -33.56 4.67 0.23
CA LEU A 56 -34.67 4.63 -0.72
C LEU A 56 -34.28 5.26 -2.07
N SER A 57 -33.54 6.37 -2.04
CA SER A 57 -32.95 6.98 -3.24
C SER A 57 -32.11 5.97 -4.01
N TRP A 58 -31.19 5.28 -3.35
CA TRP A 58 -30.31 4.30 -4.00
C TRP A 58 -31.06 3.09 -4.55
N ILE A 59 -32.08 2.59 -3.85
CA ILE A 59 -32.95 1.52 -4.35
C ILE A 59 -33.64 1.96 -5.64
N PHE A 60 -34.25 3.15 -5.64
CA PHE A 60 -34.88 3.65 -6.86
C PHE A 60 -33.89 3.91 -7.99
N LEU A 61 -32.67 4.36 -7.66
CA LEU A 61 -31.60 4.55 -8.64
C LEU A 61 -31.16 3.22 -9.26
N THR A 62 -30.90 2.20 -8.45
CA THR A 62 -30.52 0.86 -8.95
C THR A 62 -31.61 0.26 -9.82
N CYS A 63 -32.89 0.35 -9.41
CA CYS A 63 -34.02 -0.10 -10.21
C CYS A 63 -34.20 0.71 -11.50
N ALA A 64 -34.01 2.03 -11.46
CA ALA A 64 -34.09 2.90 -12.63
C ALA A 64 -33.01 2.55 -13.65
N VAL A 65 -31.76 2.39 -13.20
CA VAL A 65 -30.62 2.01 -14.04
C VAL A 65 -30.83 0.61 -14.62
N TRP A 66 -31.26 -0.36 -13.82
CA TRP A 66 -31.61 -1.70 -14.30
C TRP A 66 -32.66 -1.64 -15.41
N TRP A 67 -33.78 -0.96 -15.16
CA TRP A 67 -34.86 -0.88 -16.14
C TRP A 67 -34.46 -0.11 -17.41
N ALA A 68 -33.71 0.99 -17.26
CA ALA A 68 -33.22 1.78 -18.39
C ALA A 68 -32.32 0.95 -19.31
N LEU A 69 -31.39 0.18 -18.74
CA LEU A 69 -30.47 -0.64 -19.52
C LEU A 69 -31.08 -1.96 -20.02
N SER A 70 -32.14 -2.48 -19.39
CA SER A 70 -32.85 -3.67 -19.87
C SER A 70 -33.87 -3.39 -20.96
N LYS A 71 -34.47 -2.18 -21.01
CA LYS A 71 -35.53 -1.82 -21.96
C LYS A 71 -35.02 -1.21 -23.27
N ASN A 72 -33.84 -0.59 -23.26
CA ASN A 72 -33.29 -0.04 -24.49
C ASN A 72 -32.92 -1.17 -25.47
N GLU A 73 -33.55 -1.18 -26.65
CA GLU A 73 -33.34 -2.14 -27.74
C GLU A 73 -31.87 -2.23 -28.20
N ASN A 74 -31.10 -1.17 -27.92
CA ASN A 74 -29.66 -1.19 -28.00
C ASN A 74 -29.10 -1.60 -26.62
N GLU A 75 -29.22 -2.89 -26.28
CA GLU A 75 -28.24 -3.45 -25.36
C GLU A 75 -26.89 -3.04 -25.93
N ILE A 76 -26.10 -2.26 -25.17
CA ILE A 76 -24.74 -1.94 -25.55
C ILE A 76 -23.98 -3.27 -25.48
N LYS A 77 -24.04 -4.01 -26.58
CA LYS A 77 -23.42 -5.30 -26.79
C LYS A 77 -22.01 -5.02 -27.28
N VAL A 78 -21.04 -5.18 -26.40
CA VAL A 78 -19.67 -5.32 -26.84
C VAL A 78 -19.45 -6.82 -27.04
N ALA A 79 -19.29 -7.24 -28.29
CA ALA A 79 -19.06 -8.63 -28.68
C ALA A 79 -20.10 -9.63 -28.12
N ASP A 80 -21.40 -9.36 -28.31
CA ASP A 80 -22.53 -10.18 -27.82
C ASP A 80 -22.71 -10.28 -26.29
N TYR A 81 -21.90 -9.56 -25.50
CA TYR A 81 -22.07 -9.48 -24.06
C TYR A 81 -22.86 -8.24 -23.65
N SER A 82 -23.92 -8.44 -22.86
CA SER A 82 -24.70 -7.35 -22.27
C SER A 82 -23.94 -6.68 -21.12
N ILE A 83 -23.51 -5.43 -21.35
CA ILE A 83 -22.85 -4.58 -20.35
C ILE A 83 -23.84 -4.10 -19.27
N SER A 84 -25.15 -4.22 -19.52
CA SER A 84 -26.21 -3.77 -18.62
C SER A 84 -26.10 -4.34 -17.21
N ALA A 85 -25.83 -5.64 -17.09
CA ALA A 85 -25.65 -6.31 -15.80
C ALA A 85 -24.40 -5.84 -15.05
N TRP A 86 -23.35 -5.43 -15.78
CA TRP A 86 -22.13 -4.89 -15.19
C TRP A 86 -22.34 -3.49 -14.62
N VAL A 87 -22.96 -2.59 -15.38
CA VAL A 87 -23.23 -1.22 -14.90
C VAL A 87 -24.16 -1.24 -13.69
N THR A 88 -25.20 -2.06 -13.74
CA THR A 88 -26.16 -2.20 -12.62
C THR A 88 -25.53 -2.85 -11.40
N GLY A 89 -24.67 -3.85 -11.59
CA GLY A 89 -23.84 -4.41 -10.53
C GLY A 89 -22.89 -3.38 -9.91
N ALA A 90 -22.31 -2.46 -10.70
CA ALA A 90 -21.41 -1.42 -10.20
C ALA A 90 -22.15 -0.41 -9.33
N VAL A 91 -23.34 0.01 -9.77
CA VAL A 91 -24.19 0.93 -9.02
C VAL A 91 -24.68 0.27 -7.73
N LEU A 92 -25.07 -1.02 -7.79
CA LEU A 92 -25.47 -1.77 -6.61
C LEU A 92 -24.32 -2.00 -5.64
N SER A 93 -23.12 -2.32 -6.13
CA SER A 93 -21.93 -2.49 -5.28
C SER A 93 -21.54 -1.17 -4.62
N THR A 94 -21.63 -0.06 -5.36
CA THR A 94 -21.40 1.28 -4.82
C THR A 94 -22.40 1.56 -3.70
N PHE A 95 -23.69 1.32 -3.90
CA PHE A 95 -24.69 1.50 -2.86
C PHE A 95 -24.41 0.68 -1.58
N LEU A 96 -24.13 -0.62 -1.73
CA LEU A 96 -23.94 -1.52 -0.59
C LEU A 96 -22.73 -1.16 0.28
N PHE A 97 -21.68 -0.58 -0.32
CA PHE A 97 -20.39 -0.39 0.34
C PHE A 97 -19.97 1.07 0.53
N VAL A 98 -20.56 2.05 -0.16
CA VAL A 98 -20.25 3.49 0.03
C VAL A 98 -20.88 4.06 1.29
N ALA A 99 -22.00 3.50 1.76
CA ALA A 99 -22.67 3.99 2.97
C ALA A 99 -21.99 3.55 4.29
N ARG A 100 -20.78 2.97 4.25
CA ARG A 100 -20.04 2.50 5.42
C ARG A 100 -18.64 3.14 5.45
N GLU A 101 -18.30 3.78 6.56
CA GLU A 101 -16.98 4.43 6.78
C GLU A 101 -15.81 3.42 6.60
N GLU A 102 -14.65 3.93 6.18
CA GLU A 102 -13.36 3.26 5.83
C GLU A 102 -13.11 1.82 6.38
N PRO A 103 -12.54 0.85 5.60
CA PRO A 103 -12.14 0.86 4.19
C PRO A 103 -13.05 -0.07 3.35
N HIS A 104 -14.33 0.29 3.18
CA HIS A 104 -15.31 -0.59 2.53
C HIS A 104 -15.35 -0.50 1.00
N TRP A 105 -14.77 0.53 0.38
CA TRP A 105 -14.74 0.67 -1.09
C TRP A 105 -14.04 -0.51 -1.79
N ARG A 106 -12.99 -1.07 -1.16
CA ARG A 106 -12.27 -2.25 -1.64
C ARG A 106 -13.23 -3.44 -1.81
N TRP A 107 -14.11 -3.66 -0.83
CA TRP A 107 -15.14 -4.70 -0.88
C TRP A 107 -16.18 -4.42 -1.98
N GLY A 108 -16.52 -3.16 -2.23
CA GLY A 108 -17.38 -2.76 -3.34
C GLY A 108 -16.81 -3.16 -4.70
N ILE A 109 -15.53 -2.87 -4.95
CA ILE A 109 -14.88 -3.25 -6.22
C ILE A 109 -14.69 -4.76 -6.33
N CYS A 110 -14.29 -5.43 -5.25
CA CYS A 110 -14.13 -6.89 -5.23
C CYS A 110 -15.44 -7.62 -5.49
N SER A 111 -16.57 -7.15 -4.94
CA SER A 111 -17.88 -7.80 -5.08
C SER A 111 -18.60 -7.46 -6.37
N TRP A 112 -18.20 -6.40 -7.07
CA TRP A 112 -18.85 -5.90 -8.28
C TRP A 112 -19.07 -6.99 -9.36
N PRO A 113 -18.06 -7.80 -9.75
CA PRO A 113 -18.26 -8.85 -10.76
C PRO A 113 -19.28 -9.90 -10.31
N LEU A 114 -19.29 -10.29 -9.03
CA LEU A 114 -20.25 -11.26 -8.48
C LEU A 114 -21.67 -10.71 -8.40
N LEU A 115 -21.85 -9.44 -8.04
CA LEU A 115 -23.16 -8.80 -8.05
C LEU A 115 -23.70 -8.69 -9.47
N SER A 116 -22.83 -8.37 -10.44
CA SER A 116 -23.18 -8.30 -11.86
C SER A 116 -23.67 -9.65 -12.41
N THR A 117 -23.03 -10.76 -12.03
CA THR A 117 -23.50 -12.09 -12.45
C THR A 117 -24.80 -12.49 -11.79
N THR A 118 -24.97 -12.15 -10.51
CA THR A 118 -26.20 -12.44 -9.76
C THR A 118 -27.39 -11.74 -10.39
N ILE A 119 -27.23 -10.45 -10.72
CA ILE A 119 -28.24 -9.65 -11.41
C ILE A 119 -28.57 -10.25 -12.79
N LYS A 120 -27.56 -10.66 -13.57
CA LYS A 120 -27.76 -11.30 -14.88
C LYS A 120 -28.47 -12.65 -14.78
N ALA A 121 -28.20 -13.41 -13.72
CA ALA A 121 -28.78 -14.72 -13.50
C ALA A 121 -30.23 -14.64 -13.01
N LEU A 122 -30.58 -13.59 -12.25
CA LEU A 122 -31.89 -13.39 -11.62
C LEU A 122 -33.10 -13.70 -12.54
N PRO A 123 -33.23 -13.13 -13.76
CA PRO A 123 -34.40 -13.38 -14.62
C PRO A 123 -34.49 -14.84 -15.13
N HIS A 124 -33.40 -15.62 -15.06
CA HIS A 124 -33.42 -17.03 -15.44
C HIS A 124 -33.87 -17.96 -14.31
N PHE A 125 -33.85 -17.48 -13.06
CA PHE A 125 -34.26 -18.24 -11.87
C PHE A 125 -35.59 -17.78 -11.29
N VAL A 126 -36.02 -16.55 -11.57
CA VAL A 126 -37.22 -15.95 -10.97
C VAL A 126 -38.13 -15.45 -12.09
N THR A 127 -39.37 -15.92 -12.12
CA THR A 127 -40.40 -15.39 -13.02
C THR A 127 -40.87 -14.01 -12.54
N TRP A 128 -41.57 -13.25 -13.38
CA TRP A 128 -42.21 -11.99 -12.96
C TRP A 128 -43.23 -12.17 -11.83
N GLU A 129 -43.70 -13.41 -11.61
CA GLU A 129 -44.59 -13.81 -10.53
C GLU A 129 -43.83 -14.19 -9.24
N LEU A 130 -42.51 -13.95 -9.19
CA LEU A 130 -41.60 -14.29 -8.08
C LEU A 130 -41.56 -15.80 -7.76
N GLU A 131 -42.00 -16.65 -8.68
CA GLU A 131 -41.90 -18.10 -8.51
C GLU A 131 -40.49 -18.59 -8.91
N PRO A 132 -39.81 -19.35 -8.03
CA PRO A 132 -38.50 -19.90 -8.34
C PRO A 132 -38.64 -20.98 -9.42
N HIS A 133 -37.99 -20.78 -10.56
CA HIS A 133 -37.95 -21.75 -11.67
C HIS A 133 -36.51 -22.16 -12.00
N TRP A 134 -36.34 -23.37 -12.52
CA TRP A 134 -35.03 -23.85 -12.93
C TRP A 134 -34.72 -23.41 -14.37
N PRO A 135 -33.53 -22.86 -14.64
CA PRO A 135 -33.16 -22.42 -15.98
C PRO A 135 -33.18 -23.58 -16.98
N LYS A 136 -33.55 -23.26 -18.23
CA LYS A 136 -33.55 -24.19 -19.36
C LYS A 136 -32.15 -24.77 -19.55
N LYS A 137 -32.06 -26.06 -19.91
CA LYS A 137 -30.78 -26.78 -20.09
C LYS A 137 -29.81 -26.07 -21.05
N LYS A 138 -30.33 -25.33 -22.03
CA LYS A 138 -29.56 -24.57 -23.02
C LYS A 138 -28.79 -23.37 -22.42
N ASP A 139 -29.33 -22.73 -21.40
CA ASP A 139 -28.78 -21.48 -20.85
C ASP A 139 -27.85 -21.70 -19.65
N ARG A 140 -27.94 -22.88 -19.03
CA ARG A 140 -27.07 -23.31 -17.91
C ARG A 140 -25.57 -23.18 -18.18
N PRO A 141 -25.01 -23.68 -19.30
CA PRO A 141 -23.56 -23.58 -19.53
C PRO A 141 -23.11 -22.13 -19.68
N MET A 142 -23.93 -21.26 -20.30
CA MET A 142 -23.62 -19.84 -20.45
C MET A 142 -23.59 -19.11 -19.10
N LEU A 143 -24.53 -19.42 -18.20
CA LEU A 143 -24.58 -18.86 -16.85
C LEU A 143 -23.39 -19.33 -16.01
N VAL A 144 -23.06 -20.62 -16.06
CA VAL A 144 -21.90 -21.19 -15.35
C VAL A 144 -20.59 -20.59 -15.84
N MET A 145 -20.39 -20.48 -17.16
CA MET A 145 -19.20 -19.83 -17.72
C MET A 145 -19.10 -18.36 -17.30
N THR A 146 -20.20 -17.63 -17.34
CA THR A 146 -20.23 -16.22 -16.89
C THR A 146 -19.86 -16.12 -15.41
N LEU A 147 -20.39 -17.00 -14.55
CA LEU A 147 -20.04 -17.05 -13.14
C LEU A 147 -18.55 -17.32 -12.92
N LEU A 148 -18.00 -18.32 -13.61
CA LEU A 148 -16.58 -18.68 -13.48
C LEU A 148 -15.65 -17.54 -13.90
N ILE A 149 -15.96 -16.87 -15.02
CA ILE A 149 -15.18 -15.71 -15.50
C ILE A 149 -15.19 -14.59 -14.45
N ASN A 150 -16.36 -14.27 -13.89
CA ASN A 150 -16.46 -13.22 -12.87
C ASN A 150 -15.83 -13.61 -11.53
N LEU A 151 -15.80 -14.90 -11.18
CA LEU A 151 -15.08 -15.39 -10.02
C LEU A 151 -13.56 -15.26 -10.21
N ILE A 152 -13.06 -15.56 -11.40
CA ILE A 152 -11.65 -15.35 -11.76
C ILE A 152 -11.32 -13.85 -11.68
N LEU A 153 -12.15 -12.98 -12.24
CA LEU A 153 -11.96 -11.52 -12.17
C LEU A 153 -11.96 -11.02 -10.71
N THR A 154 -12.90 -11.47 -9.90
CA THR A 154 -12.95 -11.15 -8.46
C THR A 154 -11.67 -11.59 -7.76
N SER A 155 -11.18 -12.79 -8.07
CA SER A 155 -9.94 -13.32 -7.51
C SER A 155 -8.73 -12.47 -7.90
N TRP A 156 -8.66 -11.99 -9.15
CA TRP A 156 -7.61 -11.07 -9.61
C TRP A 156 -7.66 -9.72 -8.89
N ILE A 157 -8.85 -9.15 -8.70
CA ILE A 157 -9.02 -7.88 -7.98
C ILE A 157 -8.61 -8.02 -6.52
N VAL A 158 -9.07 -9.07 -5.84
CA VAL A 158 -8.69 -9.35 -4.45
C VAL A 158 -7.18 -9.58 -4.34
N PHE A 159 -6.60 -10.33 -5.28
CA PHE A 159 -5.16 -10.54 -5.35
C PHE A 159 -4.39 -9.23 -5.54
N TYR A 160 -4.86 -8.34 -6.41
CA TYR A 160 -4.26 -7.02 -6.61
C TYR A 160 -4.21 -6.22 -5.30
N PHE A 161 -5.33 -6.10 -4.58
CA PHE A 161 -5.35 -5.39 -3.30
C PHE A 161 -4.46 -6.07 -2.26
N ARG A 162 -4.43 -7.40 -2.23
CA ARG A 162 -3.56 -8.14 -1.32
C ARG A 162 -2.08 -7.86 -1.57
N VAL A 163 -1.68 -7.75 -2.84
CA VAL A 163 -0.31 -7.39 -3.22
C VAL A 163 -0.01 -5.93 -2.85
N GLN A 164 -0.95 -5.01 -3.06
CA GLN A 164 -0.79 -3.61 -2.63
C GLN A 164 -0.57 -3.51 -1.11
N ASP A 165 -1.38 -4.22 -0.31
CA ASP A 165 -1.22 -4.26 1.14
C ASP A 165 0.13 -4.81 1.56
N TRP A 166 0.65 -5.84 0.87
CA TRP A 166 1.99 -6.37 1.14
C TRP A 166 3.08 -5.34 0.84
N VAL A 167 2.95 -4.59 -0.24
CA VAL A 167 3.93 -3.56 -0.62
C VAL A 167 3.88 -2.37 0.32
N GLU A 168 2.68 -1.98 0.76
CA GLU A 168 2.47 -0.88 1.72
C GLU A 168 3.02 -1.23 3.11
N ASN A 169 2.73 -2.43 3.60
CA ASN A 169 3.14 -2.88 4.93
C ASN A 169 4.60 -3.35 4.99
N TYR A 170 5.17 -3.80 3.86
CA TYR A 170 6.53 -4.32 3.77
C TYR A 170 7.26 -3.78 2.53
N PRO A 171 7.52 -2.46 2.44
CA PRO A 171 8.21 -1.86 1.32
C PRO A 171 9.59 -2.46 1.03
N SER A 172 10.29 -3.02 2.02
CA SER A 172 11.57 -3.69 1.77
C SER A 172 11.47 -4.97 0.95
N LEU A 173 10.27 -5.54 0.77
CA LEU A 173 10.05 -6.61 -0.21
C LEU A 173 10.36 -6.17 -1.64
N LEU A 174 10.22 -4.87 -1.96
CA LEU A 174 10.56 -4.34 -3.28
C LEU A 174 12.06 -4.34 -3.57
N ALA A 175 12.90 -4.44 -2.55
CA ALA A 175 14.35 -4.55 -2.73
C ALA A 175 14.81 -6.00 -3.00
N ASN A 176 13.89 -6.97 -2.90
CA ASN A 176 14.18 -8.38 -3.11
C ASN A 176 14.37 -8.70 -4.60
N ASP A 177 15.24 -9.67 -4.89
CA ASP A 177 15.46 -10.14 -6.26
C ASP A 177 14.30 -11.05 -6.70
N PHE A 178 13.52 -10.59 -7.69
CA PHE A 178 12.41 -11.34 -8.29
C PHE A 178 12.77 -11.96 -9.65
N SER A 179 14.05 -11.99 -10.03
CA SER A 179 14.53 -12.51 -11.33
C SER A 179 14.08 -13.94 -11.63
N ASN A 180 13.86 -14.78 -10.60
CA ASN A 180 13.38 -16.16 -10.74
C ASN A 180 11.87 -16.32 -10.54
N SER A 181 11.11 -15.23 -10.45
CA SER A 181 9.67 -15.30 -10.22
C SER A 181 8.90 -15.37 -11.55
N ALA A 182 7.95 -16.30 -11.66
CA ALA A 182 7.11 -16.44 -12.85
C ALA A 182 6.01 -15.36 -12.96
N PHE A 183 5.86 -14.53 -11.92
CA PHE A 183 4.75 -13.58 -11.78
C PHE A 183 5.18 -12.12 -11.69
N VAL A 184 6.42 -11.82 -11.30
CA VAL A 184 6.93 -10.45 -11.11
C VAL A 184 8.25 -10.30 -11.86
N THR A 185 8.24 -9.55 -12.95
CA THR A 185 9.46 -9.16 -13.66
C THR A 185 9.90 -7.79 -13.16
N ASP A 186 11.12 -7.68 -12.65
CA ASP A 186 11.68 -6.38 -12.31
C ASP A 186 12.00 -5.60 -13.59
N PHE A 187 11.30 -4.47 -13.78
CA PHE A 187 11.57 -3.56 -14.89
C PHE A 187 12.68 -2.57 -14.57
N ARG A 188 13.14 -2.52 -13.32
CA ARG A 188 14.29 -1.74 -12.88
C ARG A 188 15.50 -2.56 -13.27
N GLY A 189 16.32 -2.03 -14.17
CA GLY A 189 17.53 -2.74 -14.63
C GLY A 189 18.45 -3.09 -13.45
N ASN A 190 19.53 -3.83 -13.73
CA ASN A 190 20.55 -4.22 -12.75
C ASN A 190 21.35 -3.03 -12.16
N ASP A 191 20.83 -1.81 -12.27
CA ASP A 191 21.45 -0.58 -11.78
C ASP A 191 21.26 -0.48 -10.26
N PRO A 192 22.33 -0.60 -9.46
CA PRO A 192 22.25 -0.52 -8.00
C PRO A 192 21.76 0.84 -7.50
N GLU A 193 21.86 1.92 -8.30
CA GLU A 193 21.38 3.26 -7.90
C GLU A 193 19.84 3.40 -8.00
N GLN A 194 19.16 2.53 -8.75
CA GLN A 194 17.71 2.60 -8.94
C GLN A 194 16.91 1.73 -7.97
N ARG A 195 17.59 1.01 -7.07
CA ARG A 195 16.94 0.15 -6.07
C ARG A 195 16.19 1.01 -5.06
N PRO A 196 14.93 0.63 -4.72
CA PRO A 196 14.16 1.37 -3.73
C PRO A 196 14.88 1.35 -2.39
N GLU A 197 14.92 2.51 -1.74
CA GLU A 197 15.47 2.67 -0.40
C GLU A 197 14.66 1.79 0.57
N THR A 198 15.34 0.89 1.29
CA THR A 198 14.70 0.01 2.28
C THR A 198 14.57 0.72 3.62
N GLN A 199 13.60 0.31 4.44
CA GLN A 199 13.50 0.82 5.82
C GLN A 199 14.76 0.49 6.64
N GLY A 200 15.39 -0.66 6.36
CA GLY A 200 16.68 -1.03 6.94
C GLY A 200 17.82 -0.08 6.54
N GLY A 201 17.80 0.48 5.33
CA GLY A 201 18.77 1.49 4.90
C GLY A 201 18.63 2.78 5.72
N ARG A 202 17.39 3.27 5.84
CA ARG A 202 17.06 4.42 6.70
C ARG A 202 17.41 4.21 8.16
N LEU A 203 17.22 2.98 8.67
CA LEU A 203 17.64 2.61 10.02
C LEU A 203 19.15 2.75 10.19
N LEU A 204 19.94 2.24 9.25
CA LEU A 204 21.39 2.35 9.28
C LEU A 204 21.87 3.79 9.18
N ASP A 205 21.23 4.59 8.34
CA ASP A 205 21.56 6.01 8.17
C ASP A 205 21.25 6.81 9.43
N SER A 206 20.05 6.64 9.98
CA SER A 206 19.64 7.30 11.23
C SER A 206 20.52 6.87 12.42
N THR A 207 20.93 5.59 12.46
CA THR A 207 21.86 5.09 13.47
C THR A 207 23.26 5.67 13.30
N ALA A 208 23.75 5.78 12.06
CA ALA A 208 25.03 6.40 11.74
C ALA A 208 25.05 7.89 12.15
N ASP A 209 23.95 8.60 11.91
CA ASP A 209 23.78 10.00 12.31
C ASP A 209 23.74 10.15 13.84
N ALA A 210 23.07 9.24 14.54
CA ALA A 210 23.07 9.22 16.02
C ALA A 210 24.50 9.00 16.56
N ILE A 211 25.26 8.07 15.99
CA ILE A 211 26.66 7.83 16.37
C ILE A 211 27.52 9.06 16.08
N TYR A 212 27.33 9.70 14.93
CA TYR A 212 28.04 10.94 14.59
C TYR A 212 27.75 12.02 15.62
N ASN A 213 26.48 12.23 15.98
CA ASN A 213 26.09 13.25 16.94
C ASN A 213 26.59 12.97 18.37
N GLU A 214 26.64 11.69 18.78
CA GLU A 214 27.16 11.32 20.11
C GLU A 214 28.69 11.43 20.22
N LEU A 215 29.42 11.01 19.18
CA LEU A 215 30.88 10.83 19.23
C LEU A 215 31.68 11.97 18.63
N ASN A 216 31.13 12.72 17.67
CA ASN A 216 31.88 13.75 16.99
C ASN A 216 32.26 14.88 17.95
N ASN A 217 33.51 15.32 17.89
CA ASN A 217 34.09 16.33 18.79
C ASN A 217 34.22 15.91 20.26
N GLN A 218 33.94 14.66 20.63
CA GLN A 218 34.18 14.17 21.98
C GLN A 218 35.68 13.95 22.23
N PRO A 219 36.15 14.03 23.50
CA PRO A 219 37.51 13.63 23.85
C PRO A 219 37.74 12.15 23.55
N TRP A 220 38.90 11.81 22.98
CA TRP A 220 39.21 10.43 22.52
C TRP A 220 38.96 9.35 23.58
N TYR A 221 39.34 9.60 24.84
CA TYR A 221 39.10 8.69 25.96
C TYR A 221 37.61 8.34 26.16
N GLN A 222 36.70 9.31 25.98
CA GLN A 222 35.26 9.06 26.13
C GLN A 222 34.74 8.20 24.98
N THR A 223 35.22 8.46 23.76
CA THR A 223 34.92 7.65 22.58
C THR A 223 35.39 6.20 22.74
N GLU A 224 36.61 5.98 23.26
CA GLU A 224 37.08 4.62 23.54
C GLU A 224 36.17 3.91 24.54
N ARG A 225 35.79 4.58 25.63
CA ARG A 225 34.85 4.02 26.60
C ARG A 225 33.50 3.70 25.98
N TRP A 226 32.98 4.59 25.13
CA TRP A 226 31.74 4.36 24.40
C TRP A 226 31.85 3.13 23.49
N LEU A 227 32.97 2.96 22.78
CA LEU A 227 33.23 1.83 21.89
C LEU A 227 33.30 0.48 22.62
N TYR A 228 33.73 0.46 23.88
CA TYR A 228 33.67 -0.73 24.73
C TYR A 228 32.23 -1.09 25.13
N THR A 229 31.37 -0.10 25.40
CA THR A 229 29.95 -0.31 25.74
C THR A 229 29.00 -0.21 24.54
N ARG A 230 29.52 -0.33 23.32
CA ARG A 230 28.78 -0.02 22.09
C ARG A 230 27.55 -0.88 21.88
N GLN A 231 27.58 -2.13 22.32
CA GLN A 231 26.54 -3.09 22.01
C GLN A 231 25.20 -2.68 22.64
N ASP A 232 25.19 -2.39 23.93
CA ASP A 232 24.00 -1.93 24.66
C ASP A 232 23.52 -0.56 24.14
N ARG A 233 24.46 0.34 23.81
CA ARG A 233 24.16 1.68 23.29
C ARG A 233 23.50 1.62 21.90
N LEU A 234 24.07 0.83 21.00
CA LEU A 234 23.56 0.68 19.63
C LEU A 234 22.24 -0.08 19.61
N GLU A 235 22.04 -1.04 20.52
CA GLU A 235 20.74 -1.67 20.68
C GLU A 235 19.68 -0.65 21.10
N ALA A 236 19.95 0.18 22.12
CA ALA A 236 19.04 1.24 22.56
C ALA A 236 18.74 2.26 21.45
N ILE A 237 19.77 2.72 20.73
CA ILE A 237 19.60 3.63 19.58
C ILE A 237 18.73 2.98 18.51
N SER A 238 19.02 1.72 18.14
CA SER A 238 18.25 1.02 17.11
C SER A 238 16.78 0.85 17.50
N GLN A 239 16.49 0.49 18.76
CA GLN A 239 15.12 0.32 19.24
C GLN A 239 14.32 1.63 19.22
N ASP A 240 14.98 2.76 19.42
CA ASP A 240 14.33 4.06 19.33
C ASP A 240 14.06 4.45 17.86
N MET A 241 15.05 4.24 16.98
CA MET A 241 14.91 4.56 15.55
C MET A 241 13.86 3.71 14.83
N VAL A 242 13.69 2.44 15.23
CA VAL A 242 12.70 1.56 14.61
C VAL A 242 11.26 2.04 14.88
N LYS A 243 11.00 2.80 15.96
CA LYS A 243 9.67 3.40 16.21
C LYS A 243 9.30 4.48 15.20
N THR A 244 10.28 5.01 14.47
CA THR A 244 10.10 6.08 13.48
C THR A 244 9.81 5.53 12.07
N PHE A 245 9.72 4.21 11.91
CA PHE A 245 9.44 3.60 10.61
C PHE A 245 8.08 3.98 10.06
N SER A 246 7.99 4.22 8.75
CA SER A 246 6.72 4.50 8.09
C SER A 246 5.82 3.27 7.96
N ALA A 247 6.43 2.08 8.00
CA ALA A 247 5.75 0.78 7.97
C ALA A 247 5.98 0.04 9.31
N PRO A 248 5.07 0.19 10.29
CA PRO A 248 5.27 -0.37 11.63
C PRO A 248 5.22 -1.90 11.66
N GLU A 249 4.55 -2.55 10.70
CA GLU A 249 4.57 -4.01 10.61
C GLU A 249 5.96 -4.56 10.27
N GLU A 250 6.78 -3.75 9.59
CA GLU A 250 8.11 -4.13 9.15
C GLU A 250 9.15 -4.14 10.29
N GLN A 251 8.90 -3.38 11.36
CA GLN A 251 9.79 -3.22 12.53
C GLN A 251 10.24 -4.57 13.11
N VAL A 252 9.32 -5.54 13.18
CA VAL A 252 9.57 -6.84 13.82
C VAL A 252 10.62 -7.67 13.06
N PHE A 253 10.81 -7.39 11.77
CA PHE A 253 11.66 -8.17 10.89
C PHE A 253 13.08 -7.62 10.76
N TRP A 254 13.31 -6.35 11.10
CA TRP A 254 14.65 -5.78 11.09
C TRP A 254 15.36 -6.04 12.42
N ARG A 255 16.55 -6.63 12.34
CA ARG A 255 17.44 -6.78 13.50
C ARG A 255 18.77 -6.12 13.22
N MET A 256 19.11 -5.17 14.08
CA MET A 256 20.42 -4.56 14.07
C MET A 256 21.44 -5.54 14.69
N GLN A 257 22.50 -5.84 13.95
CA GLN A 257 23.66 -6.55 14.45
C GLN A 257 24.83 -5.59 14.51
N VAL A 258 25.58 -5.67 15.60
CA VAL A 258 26.82 -4.89 15.79
C VAL A 258 28.00 -5.85 15.65
N PRO A 259 28.61 -5.94 14.45
CA PRO A 259 29.87 -6.65 14.25
C PRO A 259 31.00 -6.18 15.16
N ASP A 260 32.05 -7.02 15.22
CA ASP A 260 33.27 -6.72 15.95
C ASP A 260 34.01 -5.48 15.40
N LEU A 261 34.57 -4.70 16.32
CA LEU A 261 35.34 -3.50 16.02
C LEU A 261 36.67 -3.90 15.37
N LYS A 262 36.97 -3.36 14.17
CA LYS A 262 38.27 -3.57 13.53
C LYS A 262 39.17 -2.38 13.81
N ARG A 263 40.32 -2.62 14.44
CA ARG A 263 41.34 -1.59 14.65
C ARG A 263 42.06 -1.28 13.34
N LEU A 264 42.17 -0.02 12.98
CA LEU A 264 43.00 0.42 11.84
C LEU A 264 44.45 0.57 12.27
N SER A 265 45.37 0.50 11.30
CA SER A 265 46.79 0.77 11.48
C SER A 265 47.07 2.19 11.98
N ASP A 266 46.19 3.16 11.66
CA ASP A 266 46.35 4.59 11.95
C ASP A 266 45.72 5.02 13.30
N GLU A 267 45.83 4.19 14.35
CA GLU A 267 45.26 4.40 15.70
C GLU A 267 43.72 4.53 15.81
N GLY A 268 42.98 4.46 14.71
CA GLY A 268 41.51 4.55 14.68
C GLY A 268 40.78 3.21 14.73
N TYR A 269 39.45 3.30 14.64
CA TYR A 269 38.55 2.15 14.62
C TYR A 269 37.59 2.18 13.41
N LEU A 270 37.29 1.01 12.88
CA LEU A 270 36.25 0.79 11.87
C LEU A 270 35.06 0.11 12.53
N LEU A 271 33.93 0.82 12.53
CA LEU A 271 32.66 0.32 12.99
C LEU A 271 31.79 -0.02 11.76
N THR A 272 31.58 -1.31 11.52
CA THR A 272 30.61 -1.78 10.52
C THR A 272 29.26 -1.97 11.20
N LEU A 273 28.24 -1.23 10.79
CA LEU A 273 26.85 -1.40 11.17
C LEU A 273 26.21 -2.40 10.21
N ARG A 274 25.51 -3.41 10.72
CA ARG A 274 24.78 -4.39 9.91
C ARG A 274 23.30 -4.46 10.30
N ALA A 275 22.39 -4.24 9.35
CA ALA A 275 20.97 -4.49 9.52
C ALA A 275 20.58 -5.76 8.76
N ASN A 276 19.99 -6.73 9.47
CA ASN A 276 19.56 -7.98 8.89
C ASN A 276 18.05 -8.05 8.80
N TRP A 277 17.56 -8.45 7.63
CA TRP A 277 16.16 -8.79 7.41
C TRP A 277 15.91 -10.25 7.84
N VAL A 278 14.98 -10.44 8.77
CA VAL A 278 14.52 -11.76 9.26
C VAL A 278 13.12 -12.09 8.73
N GLY A 279 12.55 -11.22 7.90
CA GLY A 279 11.22 -11.39 7.32
C GLY A 279 11.16 -12.36 6.14
N PRO A 280 9.98 -12.50 5.52
CA PRO A 280 9.82 -13.32 4.34
C PRO A 280 10.68 -12.79 3.18
N VAL A 281 11.26 -13.72 2.43
CA VAL A 281 12.13 -13.47 1.27
C VAL A 281 11.78 -14.48 0.18
N ALA A 282 11.89 -14.10 -1.09
CA ALA A 282 11.55 -14.98 -2.22
C ALA A 282 12.59 -16.08 -2.50
N GLY A 283 13.51 -16.36 -1.56
CA GLY A 283 14.56 -17.35 -1.73
C GLY A 283 15.21 -17.77 -0.41
N ALA A 284 16.27 -18.57 -0.48
CA ALA A 284 17.05 -19.01 0.69
C ALA A 284 18.12 -17.98 1.12
N GLN A 285 18.00 -16.73 0.68
CA GLN A 285 19.00 -15.68 0.91
C GLN A 285 18.49 -14.69 1.96
N GLN A 286 19.39 -14.22 2.83
CA GLN A 286 19.08 -13.15 3.78
C GLN A 286 19.58 -11.82 3.22
N LEU A 287 18.71 -10.81 3.24
CA LEU A 287 19.09 -9.43 2.96
C LEU A 287 19.87 -8.90 4.16
N GLN A 288 21.12 -8.53 3.91
CA GLN A 288 21.99 -7.88 4.87
C GLN A 288 22.41 -6.53 4.28
N LEU A 289 22.17 -5.47 5.05
CA LEU A 289 22.60 -4.14 4.72
C LEU A 289 23.79 -3.80 5.60
N GLU A 290 24.88 -3.36 4.99
CA GLU A 290 26.10 -2.96 5.72
C GLU A 290 26.41 -1.48 5.46
N LYS A 291 26.73 -0.75 6.53
CA LYS A 291 27.25 0.61 6.46
C LYS A 291 28.49 0.74 7.33
N THR A 292 29.56 1.34 6.82
CA THR A 292 30.81 1.46 7.58
C THR A 292 31.09 2.89 8.01
N CYS A 293 31.57 3.03 9.25
CA CYS A 293 31.96 4.28 9.88
C CYS A 293 33.39 4.19 10.39
N LYS A 294 34.24 5.13 9.97
CA LYS A 294 35.61 5.29 10.44
C LYS A 294 35.63 6.30 11.58
N ILE A 295 36.21 5.92 12.71
CA ILE A 295 36.31 6.72 13.92
C ILE A 295 37.80 6.98 14.14
N LEU A 296 38.22 8.24 13.98
CA LEU A 296 39.62 8.64 13.97
C LEU A 296 39.92 9.61 15.12
N PRO A 297 41.08 9.47 15.78
CA PRO A 297 41.59 10.51 16.66
C PRO A 297 42.16 11.67 15.82
N VAL A 298 41.70 12.89 16.09
CA VAL A 298 42.16 14.12 15.45
C VAL A 298 42.64 15.09 16.51
N ASP A 299 43.85 15.59 16.28
CA ASP A 299 44.50 16.59 17.11
C ASP A 299 43.82 17.95 16.97
N LYS A 300 43.25 18.45 18.08
CA LYS A 300 42.66 19.79 18.16
C LYS A 300 43.42 20.66 19.14
N VAL A 301 43.71 21.87 18.68
CA VAL A 301 44.36 22.92 19.47
C VAL A 301 43.42 23.36 20.58
N ARG A 302 43.85 23.30 21.84
CA ARG A 302 43.04 23.81 22.96
C ARG A 302 43.11 25.33 22.99
N PRO A 303 41.99 26.03 23.18
CA PRO A 303 41.97 27.46 23.42
C PRO A 303 42.42 27.76 24.86
N VAL A 304 43.70 27.53 25.15
CA VAL A 304 44.35 27.95 26.39
C VAL A 304 45.18 29.18 26.05
N PRO A 305 45.18 30.25 26.86
CA PRO A 305 46.07 31.38 26.64
C PRO A 305 47.52 30.91 26.74
N VAL A 306 48.21 30.87 25.61
CA VAL A 306 49.61 30.43 25.49
C VAL A 306 50.53 31.65 25.56
N LYS A 307 51.69 31.50 26.20
CA LYS A 307 52.76 32.51 26.14
C LYS A 307 53.28 32.60 24.70
N LYS A 308 53.79 33.78 24.31
CA LYS A 308 54.16 34.13 22.91
C LYS A 308 55.14 33.17 22.20
N ASP A 309 55.80 32.26 22.92
CA ASP A 309 56.84 31.36 22.39
C ASP A 309 56.57 29.85 22.64
N GLU A 310 55.38 29.47 23.12
CA GLU A 310 55.01 28.06 23.33
C GLU A 310 53.98 27.59 22.29
N GLU A 311 54.15 26.36 21.78
CA GLU A 311 53.12 25.71 20.96
C GLU A 311 51.88 25.42 21.80
N PRO A 312 50.67 25.67 21.28
CA PRO A 312 49.45 25.46 22.04
C PRO A 312 49.24 23.98 22.36
N PRO A 313 48.79 23.63 23.57
CA PRO A 313 48.56 22.24 23.94
C PRO A 313 47.47 21.63 23.06
N VAL A 314 47.78 20.48 22.48
CA VAL A 314 46.90 19.72 21.60
C VAL A 314 46.14 18.66 22.42
N SER A 315 44.87 18.43 22.10
CA SER A 315 44.09 17.28 22.60
C SER A 315 43.58 16.44 21.45
N LYS A 316 43.67 15.11 21.61
CA LYS A 316 42.99 14.16 20.73
C LYS A 316 41.47 14.24 20.95
N SER A 317 40.78 14.67 19.90
CA SER A 317 39.31 14.65 19.77
C SER A 317 38.89 13.61 18.75
N THR A 318 37.63 13.22 18.73
CA THR A 318 37.12 12.24 17.77
C THR A 318 36.52 12.92 16.54
N GLU A 319 36.88 12.41 15.37
CA GLU A 319 36.19 12.65 14.10
C GLU A 319 35.55 11.34 13.63
N VAL A 320 34.27 11.38 13.29
CA VAL A 320 33.53 10.25 12.73
C VAL A 320 33.25 10.51 11.26
N ARG A 321 33.67 9.59 10.39
CA ARG A 321 33.39 9.63 8.95
C ARG A 321 32.67 8.35 8.55
N CYS A 322 31.38 8.44 8.27
CA CYS A 322 30.59 7.35 7.72
C CYS A 322 30.55 7.45 6.19
N GLU A 323 30.42 6.30 5.52
CA GLU A 323 30.24 6.28 4.06
C GLU A 323 28.95 7.02 3.67
N GLU A 324 29.08 7.92 2.69
CA GLU A 324 27.95 8.72 2.16
C GLU A 324 27.11 7.91 1.15
N LYS A 325 27.65 6.80 0.65
CA LYS A 325 26.92 5.90 -0.25
C LYS A 325 25.83 5.15 0.53
N SER A 326 24.70 4.93 -0.15
CA SER A 326 23.60 4.08 0.33
C SER A 326 24.13 2.71 0.78
N PRO A 327 23.64 2.14 1.89
CA PRO A 327 24.17 0.91 2.45
C PRO A 327 24.21 -0.22 1.41
N GLU A 328 25.34 -0.93 1.37
CA GLU A 328 25.52 -2.03 0.42
C GLU A 328 24.57 -3.17 0.78
N ALA A 329 23.65 -3.48 -0.12
CA ALA A 329 22.79 -4.65 -0.01
C ALA A 329 23.54 -5.91 -0.44
N ARG A 330 23.80 -6.80 0.51
CA ARG A 330 24.39 -8.12 0.29
C ARG A 330 23.36 -9.21 0.52
N TRP A 331 23.21 -10.07 -0.49
CA TRP A 331 22.41 -11.28 -0.40
C TRP A 331 23.32 -12.43 -0.04
N ASN A 332 23.21 -12.90 1.20
CA ASN A 332 23.98 -14.06 1.65
C ASN A 332 23.12 -15.31 1.58
N GLU A 333 23.60 -16.34 0.89
CA GLU A 333 22.95 -17.66 0.91
C GLU A 333 23.00 -18.24 2.32
N ILE A 334 21.84 -18.63 2.85
CA ILE A 334 21.79 -19.41 4.07
C ILE A 334 22.40 -20.78 3.73
N LYS A 335 23.67 -20.98 4.09
CA LYS A 335 24.24 -22.34 4.15
C LYS A 335 23.43 -23.10 5.19
N LYS A 336 22.45 -23.89 4.74
CA LYS A 336 21.81 -24.92 5.57
C LYS A 336 22.92 -25.84 6.05
N LYS A 337 23.41 -25.60 7.27
CA LYS A 337 24.20 -26.57 8.00
C LYS A 337 23.23 -27.70 8.36
N VAL A 338 22.96 -28.57 7.39
CA VAL A 338 22.27 -29.83 7.63
C VAL A 338 23.19 -30.59 8.57
N ARG A 339 22.85 -30.55 9.85
CA ARG A 339 23.41 -31.42 10.86
C ARG A 339 22.99 -32.83 10.46
N SER A 340 23.89 -33.53 9.79
CA SER A 340 23.85 -34.97 9.62
C SER A 340 24.18 -35.61 10.97
N ASP A 341 23.23 -35.62 11.89
CA ASP A 341 23.25 -36.43 13.10
C ASP A 341 21.79 -36.70 13.49
N GLU A 342 21.19 -37.71 12.84
CA GLU A 342 20.43 -38.81 13.45
C GLU A 342 20.03 -39.84 12.38
#